data_AF-A0A914YIT9-F1
#
_entry.id   AF-A0A914YIT9-F1
#
_cell.length_a   1.000
_cell.length_b   1.000
_cell.length_c   1.000
_cell.angle_alpha   90.00
_cell.angle_beta   90.00
_cell.angle_gamma   90.00
#
_symmetry.space_group_name_H-M   'P 1'
#
loop_
_entity.id
_entity.type
_entity.pdbx_description
1 polymer ?
#
loop_
_entity_poly.entity_id
_entity_poly.type
_entity_poly.pdbx_seq_one_letter_code
_entity_poly.pdbx_strand_id
1 'polypeptide(L)'
;MPTIYYFVTRKSPIRVCKGVTQAIVTTFGTASSGAALPISMQCVEENLWVDRRISRFILPLGANINLDGNALYEAVAVIFIAQLNNIPLSFSQIIIISFIATIASLGLNSVPVGLVTILVTLNTVGLPVNDVPLIITVDWLL
;
A
#
# COMPACT_ATOMS: atom_id res chain seq x y z
N MET A 1 0.83 -12.46 -1.29
CA MET A 1 -0.61 -12.61 -1.60
C MET A 1 -0.97 -13.91 -2.35
N PRO A 2 -0.32 -14.31 -3.46
CA PRO A 2 -0.71 -15.53 -4.20
C PRO A 2 -0.62 -16.83 -3.38
N THR A 3 0.37 -16.91 -2.49
CA THR A 3 0.58 -18.03 -1.56
C THR A 3 -0.56 -18.15 -0.55
N ILE A 4 -0.94 -17.05 0.09
CA ILE A 4 -2.05 -16.99 1.06
C ILE A 4 -3.35 -17.44 0.39
N TYR A 5 -3.65 -16.91 -0.81
CA TYR A 5 -4.84 -17.32 -1.57
C TYR A 5 -4.86 -18.83 -1.85
N TYR A 6 -3.73 -19.40 -2.28
CA TYR A 6 -3.62 -20.83 -2.56
C TYR A 6 -3.83 -21.67 -1.29
N PHE A 7 -3.24 -21.28 -0.17
CA PHE A 7 -3.42 -22.02 1.09
C PHE A 7 -4.86 -22.01 1.59
N VAL A 8 -5.57 -20.88 1.47
CA VAL A 8 -6.96 -20.74 1.94
C VAL A 8 -7.96 -21.39 0.98
N THR A 9 -7.83 -21.15 -0.32
CA THR A 9 -8.85 -21.57 -1.31
C THR A 9 -8.51 -22.86 -2.04
N ARG A 10 -7.26 -23.31 -1.99
CA ARG A 10 -6.69 -24.41 -2.80
C ARG A 10 -6.93 -24.25 -4.30
N LYS A 11 -7.21 -23.03 -4.77
CA LYS A 11 -7.40 -22.69 -6.19
C LYS A 11 -6.18 -21.96 -6.74
N SER A 12 -5.99 -22.05 -8.06
CA SER A 12 -4.84 -21.39 -8.69
C SER A 12 -5.00 -19.85 -8.65
N PRO A 13 -4.01 -19.11 -8.11
CA PRO A 13 -4.06 -17.64 -8.05
C PRO A 13 -3.97 -17.00 -9.44
N ILE A 14 -3.44 -17.74 -10.42
CA ILE A 14 -3.30 -17.29 -11.81
C ILE A 14 -4.66 -16.91 -12.41
N ARG A 15 -5.73 -17.64 -12.07
CA ARG A 15 -7.09 -17.32 -12.54
C ARG A 15 -7.55 -15.97 -12.01
N VAL A 16 -7.26 -15.68 -10.73
CA VAL A 16 -7.58 -14.40 -10.10
C VAL A 16 -6.82 -13.28 -10.77
N CYS A 17 -5.50 -13.40 -10.91
CA CYS A 17 -4.66 -12.38 -11.57
C CYS A 17 -5.13 -12.06 -12.99
N LYS A 18 -5.48 -13.08 -13.79
CA LYS A 18 -6.04 -12.88 -15.14
C LYS A 18 -7.40 -12.17 -15.10
N GLY A 19 -8.27 -12.55 -14.17
CA GLY A 19 -9.60 -11.95 -14.05
C GLY A 19 -9.61 -10.48 -13.62
N VAL A 20 -8.58 -10.01 -12.90
CA VAL A 20 -8.46 -8.61 -12.46
C VAL A 20 -7.42 -7.80 -13.24
N THR A 21 -6.87 -8.33 -14.34
CA THR A 21 -5.80 -7.64 -15.09
C THR A 21 -6.22 -6.25 -15.56
N GLN A 22 -7.46 -6.08 -16.01
CA GLN A 22 -7.98 -4.77 -16.43
C GLN A 22 -7.98 -3.77 -15.27
N ALA A 23 -8.44 -4.19 -14.09
CA ALA A 23 -8.39 -3.35 -12.90
C ALA A 23 -6.96 -2.95 -12.52
N ILE A 24 -6.00 -3.87 -12.60
CA ILE A 24 -4.58 -3.58 -12.34
C ILE A 24 -4.05 -2.51 -13.30
N VAL A 25 -4.32 -2.66 -14.60
CA VAL A 25 -3.87 -1.69 -15.63
C VAL A 25 -4.52 -0.33 -15.42
N THR A 26 -5.82 -0.29 -15.08
CA THR A 26 -6.49 0.97 -14.75
C THR A 26 -5.87 1.63 -13.53
N THR A 27 -5.72 0.92 -12.41
CA THR A 27 -5.13 1.49 -11.19
C THR A 27 -3.73 2.03 -11.45
N PHE A 28 -2.92 1.32 -12.25
CA PHE A 28 -1.60 1.77 -12.66
C PHE A 28 -1.66 3.04 -13.51
N GLY A 29 -2.57 3.11 -14.48
CA GLY A 29 -2.73 4.28 -15.34
C GLY A 29 -3.34 5.50 -14.65
N THR A 30 -4.20 5.30 -13.65
CA THR A 30 -4.87 6.39 -12.92
C THR A 30 -4.18 6.78 -11.61
N ALA A 31 -3.17 6.01 -11.17
CA ALA A 31 -2.48 6.15 -9.88
C ALA A 31 -3.44 6.34 -8.68
N SER A 32 -4.64 5.74 -8.75
CA SER A 32 -5.71 5.98 -7.79
C SER A 32 -6.58 4.75 -7.55
N SER A 33 -6.58 4.28 -6.30
CA SER A 33 -7.42 3.15 -5.85
C SER A 33 -8.91 3.45 -5.92
N GLY A 34 -9.31 4.71 -5.66
CA GLY A 34 -10.71 5.12 -5.72
C GLY A 34 -11.25 5.16 -7.16
N ALA A 35 -10.44 5.63 -8.12
CA ALA A 35 -10.83 5.69 -9.53
C ALA A 35 -10.96 4.28 -10.15
N ALA A 36 -10.15 3.32 -9.70
CA ALA A 36 -10.17 1.95 -10.20
C ALA A 36 -11.16 1.01 -9.48
N LEU A 37 -11.79 1.47 -8.39
CA LEU A 37 -12.78 0.69 -7.63
C LEU A 37 -13.95 0.15 -8.50
N PRO A 38 -14.65 0.96 -9.33
CA PRO A 38 -15.76 0.44 -10.13
C PRO A 38 -15.31 -0.64 -11.13
N ILE A 39 -14.13 -0.48 -11.74
CA ILE A 39 -13.55 -1.46 -12.67
C ILE A 39 -13.15 -2.74 -11.93
N SER A 40 -12.61 -2.60 -10.72
CA SER A 40 -12.27 -3.73 -9.85
C SER A 40 -13.50 -4.55 -9.49
N MET A 41 -14.61 -3.87 -9.14
CA MET A 41 -15.89 -4.52 -8.82
C MET A 41 -16.44 -5.28 -10.02
N GLN A 42 -16.40 -4.67 -11.22
CA GLN A 42 -16.82 -5.33 -12.45
C GLN A 42 -15.97 -6.57 -12.76
N CYS A 43 -14.64 -6.47 -12.68
CA CYS A 43 -13.73 -7.59 -12.90
C CYS A 43 -14.01 -8.77 -11.95
N VAL A 44 -14.25 -8.49 -10.68
CA VAL A 44 -14.50 -9.52 -9.66
C VAL A 44 -15.89 -10.16 -9.83
N GLU A 45 -16.91 -9.38 -10.21
CA GLU A 45 -18.26 -9.89 -10.45
C GLU A 45 -18.37 -10.69 -11.76
N GLU A 46 -17.80 -10.19 -12.86
CA GLU A 46 -17.96 -10.75 -14.22
C GLU A 46 -16.90 -11.81 -14.55
N ASN A 47 -15.63 -11.60 -14.21
CA ASN A 47 -14.56 -12.53 -14.59
C ASN A 47 -14.31 -13.62 -13.53
N LEU A 48 -14.55 -13.30 -12.25
CA LEU A 48 -14.31 -14.21 -11.13
C LEU A 48 -15.59 -14.78 -10.50
N TRP A 49 -16.76 -14.34 -10.94
CA TRP A 49 -18.08 -14.87 -10.54
C TRP A 49 -18.30 -14.82 -9.02
N VAL A 50 -17.79 -13.78 -8.36
CA VAL A 50 -17.99 -13.57 -6.92
C VAL A 50 -19.35 -12.95 -6.66
N ASP A 51 -20.02 -13.34 -5.57
CA ASP A 51 -21.32 -12.79 -5.20
C ASP A 51 -21.25 -11.27 -5.02
N ARG A 52 -22.16 -10.55 -5.68
CA ARG A 52 -22.25 -9.08 -5.65
C ARG A 52 -22.36 -8.52 -4.23
N ARG A 53 -23.01 -9.26 -3.31
CA ARG A 53 -23.15 -8.84 -1.91
C ARG A 53 -21.80 -8.79 -1.20
N ILE A 54 -20.89 -9.70 -1.55
CA ILE A 54 -19.55 -9.76 -0.97
C ILE A 54 -18.64 -8.73 -1.63
N SER A 55 -18.62 -8.65 -2.97
CA SER A 55 -17.77 -7.71 -3.71
C SER A 55 -18.07 -6.26 -3.34
N ARG A 56 -19.36 -5.88 -3.26
CA ARG A 56 -19.80 -4.50 -2.96
C ARG A 56 -19.60 -4.07 -1.51
N PHE A 57 -19.36 -5.02 -0.60
CA PHE A 57 -19.04 -4.71 0.77
C PHE A 57 -17.52 -4.68 1.00
N ILE A 58 -16.81 -5.72 0.55
CA ILE A 58 -15.39 -5.90 0.85
C ILE A 58 -14.51 -4.96 0.01
N LEU A 59 -14.81 -4.75 -1.28
CA LEU A 59 -13.94 -3.92 -2.14
C LEU A 59 -13.90 -2.44 -1.72
N PRO A 60 -15.04 -1.76 -1.45
CA PRO A 60 -15.00 -0.38 -0.98
C PRO A 60 -14.37 -0.23 0.40
N LEU A 61 -14.60 -1.21 1.29
CA LEU A 61 -13.97 -1.24 2.62
C LEU A 61 -12.45 -1.43 2.49
N GLY A 62 -12.02 -2.38 1.65
CA GLY A 62 -10.62 -2.66 1.39
C GLY A 62 -9.89 -1.49 0.72
N ALA A 63 -10.53 -0.77 -0.20
CA ALA A 63 -9.93 0.41 -0.84
C ALA A 63 -9.60 1.55 0.15
N ASN A 64 -10.26 1.59 1.31
CA ASN A 64 -10.04 2.60 2.34
C ASN A 64 -9.18 2.11 3.53
N ILE A 65 -9.07 0.81 3.76
CA ILE A 65 -8.35 0.28 4.92
C ILE A 65 -7.05 -0.42 4.52
N ASN A 66 -7.01 -1.03 3.33
CA ASN A 66 -5.91 -1.89 2.90
C ASN A 66 -4.87 -1.14 2.08
N LEU A 67 -4.12 -0.24 2.73
CA LEU A 67 -3.03 0.53 2.12
C LEU A 67 -1.65 -0.13 2.28
N ASP A 68 -1.54 -1.42 1.95
CA ASP A 68 -0.28 -2.17 2.07
C ASP A 68 0.86 -1.51 1.29
N GLY A 69 0.55 -0.92 0.12
CA GLY A 69 1.51 -0.18 -0.69
C GLY A 69 2.08 1.04 0.03
N ASN A 70 1.24 1.79 0.74
CA ASN A 70 1.67 2.95 1.53
C ASN A 70 2.56 2.53 2.71
N ALA A 71 2.17 1.47 3.43
CA ALA A 71 2.96 0.95 4.54
C ALA A 71 4.37 0.52 4.08
N LEU A 72 4.45 -0.16 2.94
CA LEU A 72 5.72 -0.60 2.37
C LEU A 72 6.56 0.58 1.88
N TYR A 73 5.93 1.53 1.17
CA TYR A 73 6.59 2.75 0.71
C TYR A 73 7.20 3.53 1.88
N GLU A 74 6.42 3.76 2.94
CA GLU A 74 6.87 4.49 4.11
C GLU A 74 8.03 3.79 4.82
N ALA A 75 7.94 2.48 5.04
CA ALA A 75 9.02 1.72 5.66
C ALA A 75 10.31 1.76 4.85
N VAL A 76 10.22 1.60 3.52
CA VAL A 76 11.37 1.66 2.61
C VAL A 76 11.97 3.07 2.56
N ALA A 77 11.14 4.11 2.50
CA ALA A 77 11.56 5.50 2.49
C ALA A 77 12.36 5.89 3.75
N VAL A 78 11.90 5.47 4.93
CA VAL A 78 12.57 5.74 6.21
C VAL A 78 13.91 5.00 6.29
N ILE A 79 13.95 3.74 5.87
CA ILE A 79 15.19 2.96 5.83
C ILE A 79 16.19 3.58 4.85
N PHE A 80 15.72 4.04 3.69
CA PHE A 80 16.54 4.69 2.69
C PHE A 80 17.17 5.99 3.22
N ILE A 81 16.41 6.85 3.90
CA ILE A 81 16.96 8.07 4.53
C ILE A 81 18.02 7.73 5.58
N ALA A 82 17.78 6.71 6.41
CA ALA A 82 18.76 6.28 7.41
C ALA A 82 20.07 5.81 6.74
N GLN A 83 19.97 5.06 5.65
CA GLN A 83 21.12 4.60 4.88
C GLN A 83 21.86 5.76 4.20
N LEU A 84 21.14 6.75 3.64
CA LEU A 84 21.74 7.95 3.05
C LEU A 84 22.55 8.75 4.05
N ASN A 85 22.08 8.86 5.30
CA ASN A 85 22.76 9.58 6.37
C ASN A 85 23.82 8.76 7.11
N ASN A 86 24.09 7.52 6.67
CA ASN A 86 24.97 6.57 7.36
C ASN A 86 24.57 6.33 8.84
N ILE A 87 23.27 6.42 9.15
CA ILE A 87 22.75 6.17 10.50
C ILE A 87 22.47 4.66 10.62
N PRO A 88 23.17 3.94 11.52
CA PRO A 88 22.93 2.52 11.70
C PRO A 88 21.57 2.31 12.36
N LEU A 89 20.65 1.63 11.66
CA LEU A 89 19.38 1.20 12.24
C LEU A 89 19.59 -0.08 13.05
N SER A 90 19.20 -0.03 14.31
CA SER A 90 19.09 -1.20 15.17
C SER A 90 17.88 -2.05 14.79
N PHE A 91 17.93 -3.35 15.13
CA PHE A 91 16.81 -4.26 14.87
C PHE A 91 15.50 -3.81 15.55
N SER A 92 15.59 -3.20 16.73
CA SER A 92 14.43 -2.63 17.42
C SER A 92 13.81 -1.45 16.65
N GLN A 93 14.62 -0.57 16.06
CA GLN A 93 14.12 0.54 15.24
C GLN A 93 13.40 0.04 13.99
N ILE A 94 13.89 -1.02 13.35
CA ILE A 94 13.21 -1.61 12.17
C ILE A 94 11.81 -2.12 12.54
N ILE A 95 11.67 -2.78 13.70
CA ILE A 95 10.36 -3.23 14.19
C ILE A 95 9.44 -2.05 14.47
N ILE A 96 9.97 -0.99 15.12
CA ILE A 96 9.20 0.22 15.41
C ILE A 96 8.72 0.89 14.13
N ILE A 97 9.61 1.06 13.13
CA ILE A 97 9.27 1.62 11.81
C ILE A 97 8.15 0.81 11.16
N SER A 98 8.27 -0.53 11.14
CA SER A 98 7.25 -1.40 10.55
C SER A 98 5.90 -1.28 11.27
N PHE A 99 5.91 -1.18 12.59
CA PHE A 99 4.69 -1.04 13.39
C PHE A 99 4.02 0.32 13.16
N ILE A 100 4.79 1.40 13.15
CA ILE A 100 4.29 2.75 12.88
C ILE A 100 3.72 2.84 11.47
N ALA A 101 4.46 2.36 10.45
CA ALA A 101 4.02 2.36 9.06
C ALA A 101 2.72 1.57 8.87
N THR A 102 2.55 0.46 9.60
CA THR A 102 1.31 -0.32 9.57
C THR A 102 0.13 0.46 10.18
N ILE A 103 0.32 1.07 11.35
CA ILE A 103 -0.73 1.88 11.99
C ILE A 103 -1.10 3.09 11.13
N ALA A 104 -0.09 3.77 10.59
CA ALA A 104 -0.26 4.88 9.67
C ALA A 104 -1.10 4.52 8.45
N SER A 105 -0.86 3.34 7.86
CA SER A 105 -1.59 2.85 6.69
C SER A 105 -3.08 2.61 6.94
N LEU A 106 -3.50 2.41 8.20
CA LEU A 106 -4.90 2.22 8.57
C LEU A 106 -5.64 3.54 8.82
N GLY A 107 -4.93 4.62 9.15
CA GLY A 107 -5.48 5.75 9.89
C GLY A 107 -5.67 7.07 9.13
N LEU A 108 -5.21 7.21 7.88
CA LEU A 108 -4.96 8.54 7.33
C LEU A 108 -5.42 8.74 5.87
N ASN A 109 -6.59 8.24 5.48
CA ASN A 109 -7.14 8.53 4.13
C ASN A 109 -7.89 9.86 4.01
N SER A 110 -8.00 10.64 5.09
CA SER A 110 -8.79 11.89 5.10
C SER A 110 -7.97 13.17 4.89
N VAL A 111 -6.64 13.08 4.76
CA VAL A 111 -5.73 14.24 4.60
C VAL A 111 -4.69 13.87 3.52
N PRO A 112 -4.06 14.81 2.80
CA PRO A 112 -3.01 14.47 1.81
C PRO A 112 -1.78 13.91 2.54
N VAL A 113 -1.64 12.58 2.62
CA VAL A 113 -1.01 11.91 3.77
C VAL A 113 0.33 11.23 3.51
N GLY A 114 0.76 11.07 2.25
CA GLY A 114 2.05 10.41 1.96
C GLY A 114 3.22 11.08 2.69
N LEU A 115 3.29 12.42 2.64
CA LEU A 115 4.41 13.16 3.24
C LEU A 115 4.28 13.36 4.75
N VAL A 116 3.09 13.69 5.25
CA VAL A 116 2.90 13.97 6.69
C VAL A 116 3.26 12.75 7.53
N THR A 117 2.91 11.56 7.03
CA THR A 117 3.18 10.31 7.74
C THR A 117 4.66 9.96 7.77
N ILE A 118 5.36 10.11 6.64
CA ILE A 118 6.82 9.94 6.56
C ILE A 118 7.53 10.89 7.53
N LEU A 119 7.09 12.16 7.62
CA LEU A 119 7.64 13.14 8.56
C LEU A 119 7.46 12.71 10.02
N VAL A 120 6.27 12.22 10.37
CA VAL A 120 5.97 11.70 11.72
C VAL A 120 6.87 10.51 12.03
N THR A 121 6.99 9.54 11.13
CA THR A 121 7.80 8.34 11.34
C THR A 121 9.28 8.66 11.45
N LEU A 122 9.82 9.55 10.62
CA LEU A 122 11.20 10.02 10.73
C LEU A 122 11.47 10.71 12.09
N ASN A 123 10.56 11.58 12.53
CA ASN A 123 10.68 12.27 13.80
C ASN A 123 10.62 11.29 15.00
N THR A 124 9.77 10.27 14.94
CA THR A 124 9.68 9.25 16.00
C THR A 124 10.92 8.39 16.14
N VAL A 125 11.67 8.17 15.04
CA VAL A 125 12.91 7.37 15.04
C VAL A 125 14.15 8.27 15.26
N GLY A 126 13.97 9.60 15.25
CA GLY A 126 15.04 10.57 15.44
C GLY A 126 15.92 10.75 14.20
N LEU A 127 15.37 10.52 13.00
CA LEU A 127 16.08 10.67 11.73
C LEU A 127 15.94 12.10 11.18
N PRO A 128 16.97 12.62 10.49
CA PRO A 128 16.93 13.95 9.90
C PRO A 128 15.86 14.03 8.81
N VAL A 129 15.06 15.08 8.89
CA VAL A 129 13.89 15.31 8.03
C VAL A 129 14.25 16.06 6.74
N ASN A 130 15.50 16.53 6.65
CA ASN A 130 15.99 17.39 5.57
C ASN A 130 16.06 16.67 4.21
N ASP A 131 16.07 15.33 4.22
CA ASP A 131 16.23 14.51 3.01
C ASP A 131 14.90 14.04 2.40
N VAL A 132 13.76 14.38 3.02
CA VAL A 132 12.41 14.11 2.48
C VAL A 132 12.19 14.67 1.06
N PRO A 133 12.74 15.84 0.66
CA PRO A 133 12.62 16.33 -0.71
C PRO A 133 13.19 15.38 -1.78
N LEU A 134 14.17 14.54 -1.45
CA LEU A 134 14.71 13.54 -2.38
C LEU A 134 13.65 12.50 -2.76
N ILE A 135 12.84 12.08 -1.78
CA ILE A 135 11.75 11.13 -1.99
C ILE A 135 10.63 11.77 -2.83
N ILE A 136 10.26 13.02 -2.53
CA ILE A 136 9.23 13.78 -3.27
C ILE A 136 9.55 13.86 -4.77
N THR A 137 10.84 13.95 -5.12
CA THR A 137 11.28 14.04 -6.51
C THR A 137 10.98 12.76 -7.31
N VAL A 138 10.86 11.62 -6.63
CA VAL A 138 10.61 10.29 -7.23
C VAL A 138 9.17 9.81 -6.97
N ASP A 139 8.43 10.46 -6.07
CA ASP A 139 7.07 10.10 -5.63
C ASP A 139 6.07 9.97 -6.79
N TRP A 140 6.23 10.73 -7.88
CA TRP A 140 5.35 10.63 -9.05
C TRP A 140 5.48 9.31 -9.82
N LEU A 141 6.58 8.57 -9.63
CA LEU A 141 6.87 7.31 -10.32
C LEU A 141 6.44 6.08 -9.49
N LEU A 142 6.33 6.23 -8.17
CA LEU A 142 6.09 5.16 -7.20
C LEU A 142 4.60 5.00 -6.89
#